data_AF-A0A1Q3H0D4-F1
#
_entry.id   AF-A0A1Q3H0D4-F1
#
_cell.length_a   1.000
_cell.length_b   1.000
_cell.length_c   1.000
_cell.angle_alpha   90.00
_cell.angle_beta   90.00
_cell.angle_gamma   90.00
#
_symmetry.space_group_name_H-M   'P 1'
#
loop_
_entity.id
_entity.type
_entity.pdbx_description
1 polymer ?
#
loop_
_entity_poly.entity_id
_entity_poly.type
_entity_poly.pdbx_seq_one_letter_code
_entity_poly.pdbx_strand_id
1 'polypeptide(L)'
;MINFKKHLLLILLTLIIVSCNKKKDEPTPAPAPTPTQKKQVSENGDIATYNINGDQLELKEEFEVAAQFKQFEDKAKHNELWALVTKLLPADIRPQLAELIIYAADDGGVAYVAPVNDQDLSKWRMGFNLNAVYRGNLLDKPEAGYTIIHEFGHLATLHAGQIDASVREADCQSYFPGEGCSKSNAYLTPFYDKYWKDIATEFGTIGEDPTKADAFYNKYQSRFVTQYAATNPGEDIAEVFTHFVLRNDQSTGNEIAGKKINLFYDFDESKTLRTRIRKGVDFNYTQLYNGRVTNSFRKRICVRRH
;
A
#
# COMPACT_ATOMS: atom_id res chain seq x y z
N MET A 1 -64.33 34.13 65.04
CA MET A 1 -65.49 33.90 64.16
C MET A 1 -65.35 32.52 63.52
N ILE A 2 -66.22 31.58 63.89
CA ILE A 2 -66.86 30.51 63.07
C ILE A 2 -65.94 29.82 62.03
N ASN A 3 -65.31 28.66 62.30
CA ASN A 3 -65.81 27.27 62.29
C ASN A 3 -66.29 26.76 60.91
N PHE A 4 -65.60 25.78 60.30
CA PHE A 4 -66.19 24.46 59.98
C PHE A 4 -65.17 23.42 59.46
N LYS A 5 -65.07 22.34 60.24
CA LYS A 5 -64.79 20.92 59.95
C LYS A 5 -64.60 20.47 58.48
N LYS A 6 -63.62 19.57 58.29
CA LYS A 6 -63.88 18.15 57.96
C LYS A 6 -62.68 17.27 58.34
N HIS A 7 -62.93 16.32 59.24
CA HIS A 7 -62.12 15.13 59.50
C HIS A 7 -62.30 14.11 58.37
N LEU A 8 -61.26 13.34 58.04
CA LEU A 8 -61.39 11.88 58.03
C LEU A 8 -60.02 11.19 58.14
N LEU A 9 -59.91 10.43 59.22
CA LEU A 9 -58.96 9.37 59.56
C LEU A 9 -58.98 8.26 58.48
N LEU A 10 -57.85 7.65 58.09
CA LEU A 10 -57.80 6.19 57.84
C LEU A 10 -56.38 5.62 57.72
N ILE A 11 -56.00 4.86 58.76
CA ILE A 11 -55.45 3.50 58.75
C ILE A 11 -54.21 3.24 57.85
N LEU A 12 -53.07 3.09 58.54
CA LEU A 12 -51.84 2.46 58.07
C LEU A 12 -52.10 0.95 57.87
N LEU A 13 -52.19 0.49 56.62
CA LEU A 13 -52.28 -0.93 56.28
C LEU A 13 -50.90 -1.45 55.88
N THR A 14 -50.27 -2.23 56.75
CA THR A 14 -49.07 -3.01 56.43
C THR A 14 -49.41 -4.14 55.45
N LEU A 15 -49.03 -3.96 54.18
CA LEU A 15 -49.06 -5.01 53.17
C LEU A 15 -47.76 -5.81 53.23
N ILE A 16 -47.85 -7.01 53.81
CA ILE A 16 -46.85 -8.07 53.64
C ILE A 16 -47.00 -8.60 52.21
N ILE A 17 -46.11 -8.18 51.31
CA ILE A 17 -45.97 -8.79 49.99
C ILE A 17 -44.94 -9.90 50.11
N VAL A 18 -45.39 -11.13 50.30
CA VAL A 18 -44.62 -12.31 49.90
C VAL A 18 -44.87 -12.49 48.40
N SER A 19 -43.89 -12.10 47.59
CA SER A 19 -43.87 -12.40 46.15
C SER A 19 -42.51 -12.98 45.78
N CYS A 20 -42.56 -14.09 45.05
CA CYS A 20 -41.48 -15.03 44.79
C CYS A 20 -40.18 -14.40 44.30
N ASN A 21 -39.05 -14.88 44.83
CA ASN A 21 -37.73 -14.74 44.22
C ASN A 21 -37.77 -15.28 42.79
N LYS A 22 -37.92 -14.39 41.79
CA LYS A 22 -37.44 -14.69 40.45
C LYS A 22 -35.91 -14.71 40.54
N LYS A 23 -35.31 -15.87 40.26
CA LYS A 23 -33.89 -15.95 39.95
C LYS A 23 -33.59 -14.86 38.92
N LYS A 24 -32.62 -13.99 39.21
CA LYS A 24 -32.03 -13.15 38.18
C LYS A 24 -31.41 -14.12 37.19
N ASP A 25 -32.01 -14.22 36.01
CA ASP A 25 -31.35 -14.88 34.89
C ASP A 25 -30.04 -14.12 34.69
N GLU A 26 -28.92 -14.82 34.94
CA GLU A 26 -27.62 -14.35 34.48
C GLU A 26 -27.74 -14.03 33.00
N PRO A 27 -27.19 -12.91 32.52
CA PRO A 27 -27.15 -12.66 31.09
C PRO A 27 -26.41 -13.83 30.45
N THR A 28 -27.12 -14.56 29.60
CA THR A 28 -26.54 -15.61 28.77
C THR A 28 -25.27 -15.05 28.13
N PRO A 29 -24.11 -15.70 28.28
CA PRO A 29 -22.91 -15.27 27.58
C PRO A 29 -23.27 -15.11 26.10
N ALA A 30 -22.93 -13.95 25.52
CA ALA A 30 -23.02 -13.77 24.09
C ALA A 30 -22.36 -15.00 23.42
N PRO A 31 -22.98 -15.58 22.37
CA PRO A 31 -22.33 -16.66 21.64
C PRO A 31 -20.92 -16.19 21.27
N ALA A 32 -19.91 -17.03 21.54
CA ALA A 32 -18.57 -16.77 21.05
C ALA A 32 -18.67 -16.47 19.54
N PRO A 33 -17.97 -15.45 19.01
CA PRO A 33 -18.00 -15.17 17.59
C PRO A 33 -17.65 -16.46 16.84
N THR A 34 -18.54 -16.88 15.95
CA THR A 34 -18.30 -18.03 15.07
C THR A 34 -16.96 -17.79 14.39
N PRO A 35 -15.98 -18.73 14.46
CA PRO A 35 -14.72 -18.57 13.75
C PRO A 35 -15.04 -18.33 12.28
N THR A 36 -14.64 -17.19 11.73
CA THR A 36 -14.74 -16.94 10.30
C THR A 36 -14.00 -18.08 9.61
N GLN A 37 -14.72 -18.93 8.88
CA GLN A 37 -14.13 -20.13 8.30
C GLN A 37 -13.06 -19.71 7.29
N LYS A 38 -11.81 -20.13 7.52
CA LYS A 38 -10.71 -19.86 6.60
C LYS A 38 -11.02 -20.45 5.22
N LYS A 39 -10.75 -19.67 4.18
CA LYS A 39 -10.73 -20.14 2.80
C LYS A 39 -9.59 -21.14 2.61
N GLN A 40 -9.67 -21.95 1.57
CA GLN A 40 -8.56 -22.85 1.19
C GLN A 40 -7.29 -22.04 0.86
N VAL A 41 -6.14 -22.72 0.88
CA VAL A 41 -4.84 -22.11 0.54
C VAL A 41 -4.93 -21.39 -0.81
N SER A 42 -4.55 -20.10 -0.83
CA SER A 42 -4.49 -19.28 -2.03
C SER A 42 -3.30 -19.66 -2.91
N GLU A 43 -3.45 -19.58 -4.23
CA GLU A 43 -2.36 -19.79 -5.20
C GLU A 43 -1.20 -18.79 -4.99
N ASN A 44 -1.52 -17.57 -4.56
CA ASN A 44 -0.52 -16.52 -4.29
C ASN A 44 0.01 -16.55 -2.85
N GLY A 45 -0.40 -17.54 -2.05
CA GLY A 45 -0.03 -17.62 -0.63
C GLY A 45 -0.69 -16.54 0.23
N ASP A 46 -1.87 -16.07 -0.16
CA ASP A 46 -2.63 -15.10 0.65
C ASP A 46 -2.92 -15.69 2.04
N ILE A 47 -2.80 -14.84 3.05
CA ILE A 47 -3.03 -15.15 4.46
C ILE A 47 -4.29 -14.43 4.93
N ALA A 48 -4.39 -13.13 4.65
CA ALA A 48 -5.53 -12.32 5.05
C ALA A 48 -5.72 -11.11 4.15
N THR A 49 -6.98 -10.77 3.89
CA THR A 49 -7.40 -9.53 3.25
C THR A 49 -8.12 -8.67 4.28
N TYR A 50 -7.74 -7.40 4.35
CA TYR A 50 -8.34 -6.41 5.25
C TYR A 50 -9.00 -5.31 4.45
N ASN A 51 -10.19 -4.88 4.88
CA ASN A 51 -10.69 -3.56 4.53
C ASN A 51 -9.94 -2.52 5.38
N ILE A 52 -9.59 -1.40 4.76
CA ILE A 52 -8.91 -0.29 5.43
C ILE A 52 -9.92 0.77 5.83
N ASN A 53 -9.90 1.15 7.11
CA ASN A 53 -10.67 2.26 7.64
C ASN A 53 -9.75 3.22 8.42
N GLY A 54 -9.11 4.14 7.68
CA GLY A 54 -8.17 5.10 8.23
C GLY A 54 -6.91 4.42 8.78
N ASP A 55 -6.86 4.26 10.09
CA ASP A 55 -5.73 3.66 10.82
C ASP A 55 -6.02 2.22 11.24
N GLN A 56 -7.25 1.76 11.04
CA GLN A 56 -7.72 0.45 11.48
C GLN A 56 -7.83 -0.52 10.31
N LEU A 57 -7.53 -1.79 10.59
CA LEU A 57 -7.76 -2.91 9.69
C LEU A 57 -9.00 -3.69 10.15
N GLU A 58 -9.91 -3.93 9.24
CA GLU A 58 -11.05 -4.82 9.45
C GLU A 58 -10.87 -6.08 8.61
N LEU A 59 -10.82 -7.26 9.26
CA LEU A 59 -10.61 -8.52 8.56
C LEU A 59 -11.79 -8.80 7.61
N LYS A 60 -11.48 -8.87 6.31
CA LYS A 60 -12.45 -9.19 5.25
C LYS A 60 -12.44 -10.68 4.95
N GLU A 61 -11.26 -11.25 4.75
CA GLU A 61 -11.06 -12.66 4.37
C GLU A 61 -9.81 -13.22 5.02
N GLU A 62 -9.83 -14.51 5.33
CA GLU A 62 -8.68 -15.24 5.86
C GLU A 62 -8.55 -16.59 5.14
N PHE A 63 -7.33 -17.04 4.95
CA PHE A 63 -6.99 -18.24 4.18
C PHE A 63 -6.19 -19.22 5.03
N GLU A 64 -6.28 -20.50 4.68
CA GLU A 64 -5.35 -21.50 5.18
C GLU A 64 -3.93 -21.21 4.68
N VAL A 65 -2.97 -21.25 5.60
CA VAL A 65 -1.57 -20.88 5.33
C VAL A 65 -0.70 -22.13 5.23
N ALA A 66 0.21 -22.16 4.25
CA ALA A 66 1.18 -23.25 4.12
C ALA A 66 2.04 -23.39 5.39
N ALA A 67 2.41 -24.62 5.73
CA ALA A 67 3.07 -24.93 7.01
C ALA A 67 4.32 -24.08 7.28
N GLN A 68 5.14 -23.84 6.26
CA GLN A 68 6.36 -23.03 6.35
C GLN A 68 6.11 -21.54 6.63
N PHE A 69 4.90 -21.05 6.38
CA PHE A 69 4.52 -19.64 6.57
C PHE A 69 3.55 -19.43 7.74
N LYS A 70 3.25 -20.45 8.54
CA LYS A 70 2.30 -20.35 9.67
C LYS A 70 2.62 -19.25 10.67
N GLN A 71 3.89 -18.91 10.85
CA GLN A 71 4.33 -17.78 11.69
C GLN A 71 3.78 -16.41 11.25
N PHE A 72 3.33 -16.29 10.00
CA PHE A 72 2.75 -15.08 9.44
C PHE A 72 1.23 -15.04 9.57
N GLU A 73 0.58 -16.02 10.21
CA GLU A 73 -0.82 -15.87 10.64
C GLU A 73 -0.97 -14.87 11.81
N ASP A 74 0.15 -14.52 12.45
CA ASP A 74 0.21 -13.61 13.59
C ASP A 74 -0.28 -12.19 13.24
N LYS A 75 -1.45 -11.84 13.77
CA LYS A 75 -2.07 -10.53 13.56
C LYS A 75 -1.26 -9.37 14.16
N ALA A 76 -0.38 -9.63 15.12
CA ALA A 76 0.54 -8.60 15.59
C ALA A 76 1.50 -8.17 14.47
N LYS A 77 2.01 -9.10 13.66
CA LYS A 77 2.87 -8.79 12.51
C LYS A 77 2.14 -7.99 11.43
N HIS A 78 0.86 -8.30 11.21
CA HIS A 78 0.02 -7.57 10.25
C HIS A 78 -0.18 -6.12 10.69
N ASN A 79 -0.51 -5.93 11.97
CA ASN A 79 -0.71 -4.61 12.57
C ASN A 79 0.61 -3.82 12.67
N GLU A 80 1.75 -4.48 12.91
CA GLU A 80 3.07 -3.83 12.91
C GLU A 80 3.43 -3.29 11.53
N LEU A 81 3.21 -4.08 10.47
CA LEU A 81 3.39 -3.61 9.09
C LEU A 81 2.44 -2.44 8.79
N TRP A 82 1.17 -2.56 9.15
CA TRP A 82 0.18 -1.50 8.91
C TRP A 82 0.50 -0.22 9.69
N ALA A 83 1.04 -0.32 10.90
CA ALA A 83 1.53 0.82 11.66
C ALA A 83 2.66 1.55 10.91
N LEU A 84 3.55 0.82 10.22
CA LEU A 84 4.57 1.43 9.36
C LEU A 84 3.94 2.08 8.11
N VAL A 85 2.99 1.41 7.46
CA VAL A 85 2.26 1.96 6.29
C VAL A 85 1.58 3.29 6.67
N THR A 86 0.82 3.31 7.75
CA THR A 86 0.09 4.50 8.21
C THR A 86 1.00 5.63 8.69
N LYS A 87 2.20 5.30 9.18
CA LYS A 87 3.22 6.28 9.52
C LYS A 87 3.81 6.96 8.28
N LEU A 88 3.96 6.22 7.17
CA LEU A 88 4.56 6.71 5.92
C LEU A 88 3.53 7.34 4.96
N LEU A 89 2.32 6.79 4.88
CA LEU A 89 1.25 7.29 4.00
C LEU A 89 0.43 8.37 4.70
N PRO A 90 0.40 9.61 4.15
CA PRO A 90 -0.38 10.68 4.75
C PRO A 90 -1.89 10.39 4.80
N ALA A 91 -2.54 10.84 5.88
CA ALA A 91 -3.92 10.47 6.20
C ALA A 91 -4.98 10.83 5.16
N ASP A 92 -4.75 11.87 4.37
CA ASP A 92 -5.62 12.34 3.27
C ASP A 92 -5.47 11.51 1.99
N ILE A 93 -4.40 10.74 1.86
CA ILE A 93 -4.16 9.85 0.72
C ILE A 93 -4.61 8.42 1.02
N ARG A 94 -4.56 8.00 2.29
CA ARG A 94 -5.04 6.69 2.75
C ARG A 94 -6.45 6.31 2.28
N PRO A 95 -7.44 7.22 2.12
CA PRO A 95 -8.76 6.85 1.58
C PRO A 95 -8.72 6.25 0.17
N GLN A 96 -7.63 6.40 -0.59
CA GLN A 96 -7.45 5.73 -1.88
C GLN A 96 -7.08 4.25 -1.72
N LEU A 97 -6.53 3.86 -0.57
CA LEU A 97 -6.18 2.47 -0.28
C LEU A 97 -7.36 1.80 0.45
N ALA A 98 -8.08 0.93 -0.27
CA ALA A 98 -9.27 0.26 0.21
C ALA A 98 -8.97 -1.08 0.88
N GLU A 99 -7.97 -1.80 0.39
CA GLU A 99 -7.65 -3.15 0.85
C GLU A 99 -6.15 -3.32 1.14
N LEU A 100 -5.83 -4.01 2.23
CA LEU A 100 -4.50 -4.55 2.50
C LEU A 100 -4.55 -6.07 2.38
N ILE A 101 -3.68 -6.64 1.56
CA ILE A 101 -3.53 -8.08 1.39
C ILE A 101 -2.20 -8.48 2.03
N ILE A 102 -2.27 -9.45 2.92
CA ILE A 102 -1.10 -10.06 3.52
C ILE A 102 -0.93 -11.45 2.90
N TYR A 103 0.26 -11.71 2.36
CA TYR A 103 0.62 -13.00 1.78
C TYR A 103 2.02 -13.43 2.21
N ALA A 104 2.36 -14.69 1.96
CA ALA A 104 3.70 -15.20 2.15
C ALA A 104 4.05 -16.21 1.06
N ALA A 105 5.14 -15.96 0.35
CA ALA A 105 5.67 -16.83 -0.70
C ALA A 105 7.20 -16.73 -0.77
N ASP A 106 7.85 -17.77 -1.28
CA ASP A 106 9.29 -17.75 -1.57
C ASP A 106 9.59 -16.98 -2.88
N ASP A 107 8.64 -17.01 -3.84
CA ASP A 107 8.71 -16.38 -5.15
C ASP A 107 7.43 -15.59 -5.47
N GLY A 108 7.32 -14.36 -4.96
CA GLY A 108 6.08 -13.58 -5.12
C GLY A 108 6.24 -12.06 -5.07
N GLY A 109 7.44 -11.54 -5.35
CA GLY A 109 7.73 -10.12 -5.10
C GLY A 109 7.68 -9.77 -3.60
N VAL A 110 7.95 -8.51 -3.27
CA VAL A 110 7.91 -8.01 -1.88
C VAL A 110 6.55 -7.40 -1.57
N ALA A 111 6.00 -6.66 -2.52
CA ALA A 111 4.69 -6.05 -2.45
C ALA A 111 4.15 -5.82 -3.87
N TYR A 112 2.91 -5.35 -3.94
CA TYR A 112 2.30 -4.81 -5.16
C TYR A 112 1.19 -3.84 -4.80
N VAL A 113 0.81 -2.98 -5.76
CA VAL A 113 -0.48 -2.28 -5.78
C VAL A 113 -1.25 -2.59 -7.04
N ALA A 114 -2.57 -2.61 -6.92
CA ALA A 114 -3.47 -2.78 -8.05
C ALA A 114 -4.77 -2.03 -7.78
N PRO A 115 -5.49 -1.55 -8.80
CA PRO A 115 -6.83 -1.02 -8.59
C PRO A 115 -7.76 -2.13 -8.06
N VAL A 116 -8.75 -1.74 -7.26
CA VAL A 116 -9.79 -2.68 -6.81
C VAL A 116 -10.68 -3.10 -7.97
N ASN A 117 -10.85 -2.19 -8.93
CA ASN A 117 -11.57 -2.34 -10.18
C ASN A 117 -10.73 -1.69 -11.30
N ASP A 118 -10.35 -2.45 -12.32
CA ASP A 118 -9.46 -1.99 -13.39
C ASP A 118 -10.03 -0.81 -14.21
N GLN A 119 -11.32 -0.54 -14.12
CA GLN A 119 -11.99 0.59 -14.77
C GLN A 119 -12.17 1.81 -13.84
N ASP A 120 -11.73 1.71 -12.58
CA ASP A 120 -11.86 2.76 -11.56
C ASP A 120 -10.62 2.86 -10.67
N LEU A 121 -9.80 3.87 -10.96
CA LEU A 121 -8.54 4.14 -10.25
C LEU A 121 -8.72 4.99 -8.98
N SER A 122 -9.94 5.08 -8.44
CA SER A 122 -10.23 5.78 -7.18
C SER A 122 -9.92 4.93 -5.93
N LYS A 123 -9.86 3.60 -6.08
CA LYS A 123 -9.63 2.65 -4.99
C LYS A 123 -8.61 1.60 -5.38
N TRP A 124 -7.65 1.38 -4.50
CA TRP A 124 -6.52 0.48 -4.70
C TRP A 124 -6.42 -0.54 -3.57
N ARG A 125 -5.81 -1.67 -3.89
CA ARG A 125 -5.35 -2.68 -2.94
C ARG A 125 -3.83 -2.70 -2.93
N MET A 126 -3.25 -2.97 -1.77
CA MET A 126 -1.81 -3.13 -1.60
C MET A 126 -1.54 -4.48 -0.96
N GLY A 127 -0.71 -5.29 -1.59
CA GLY A 127 -0.29 -6.59 -1.09
C GLY A 127 1.11 -6.55 -0.49
N PHE A 128 1.37 -7.29 0.58
CA PHE A 128 2.71 -7.46 1.16
C PHE A 128 3.06 -8.93 1.44
N ASN A 129 4.25 -9.32 0.99
CA ASN A 129 4.87 -10.60 1.31
C ASN A 129 5.60 -10.51 2.66
N LEU A 130 5.02 -11.04 3.74
CA LEU A 130 5.67 -10.99 5.05
C LEU A 130 6.97 -11.79 5.11
N ASN A 131 7.10 -12.84 4.29
CA ASN A 131 8.34 -13.61 4.18
C ASN A 131 9.50 -12.76 3.63
N ALA A 132 9.20 -11.77 2.78
CA ALA A 132 10.20 -10.89 2.19
C ALA A 132 10.63 -9.75 3.13
N VAL A 133 9.73 -9.25 3.97
CA VAL A 133 9.97 -8.07 4.84
C VAL A 133 10.24 -8.40 6.31
N TYR A 134 10.12 -9.66 6.74
CA TYR A 134 10.57 -10.10 8.05
C TYR A 134 11.90 -10.87 8.01
N ARG A 135 12.69 -10.74 9.07
CA ARG A 135 13.86 -11.58 9.37
C ARG A 135 13.60 -12.28 10.70
N GLY A 136 13.09 -13.51 10.63
CA GLY A 136 12.53 -14.20 11.79
C GLY A 136 11.31 -13.45 12.34
N ASN A 137 11.40 -12.92 13.57
CA ASN A 137 10.31 -12.19 14.23
C ASN A 137 10.45 -10.67 14.17
N LEU A 138 11.45 -10.14 13.46
CA LEU A 138 11.68 -8.70 13.35
C LEU A 138 11.28 -8.21 11.95
N LEU A 139 10.47 -7.15 11.90
CA LEU A 139 10.22 -6.42 10.67
C LEU A 139 11.51 -5.71 10.22
N ASP A 140 11.97 -6.00 9.00
CA ASP A 140 13.07 -5.32 8.33
C ASP A 140 12.57 -3.93 7.89
N LYS A 141 12.54 -2.97 8.83
CA LYS A 141 11.99 -1.63 8.59
C LYS A 141 12.60 -0.90 7.39
N PRO A 142 13.91 -0.96 7.12
CA PRO A 142 14.47 -0.39 5.89
C PRO A 142 13.87 -1.00 4.62
N GLU A 143 13.77 -2.33 4.52
CA GLU A 143 13.20 -3.01 3.35
C GLU A 143 11.69 -2.73 3.21
N ALA A 144 10.95 -2.88 4.31
CA ALA A 144 9.51 -2.63 4.35
C ALA A 144 9.21 -1.16 4.04
N GLY A 145 9.94 -0.22 4.65
CA GLY A 145 9.77 1.20 4.45
C GLY A 145 10.10 1.67 3.03
N TYR A 146 11.18 1.15 2.44
CA TYR A 146 11.49 1.40 1.03
C TYR A 146 10.36 0.89 0.13
N THR A 147 9.93 -0.34 0.35
CA THR A 147 8.85 -0.97 -0.43
C THR A 147 7.54 -0.22 -0.30
N ILE A 148 7.15 0.19 0.91
CA ILE A 148 5.93 0.99 1.13
C ILE A 148 5.99 2.30 0.35
N ILE A 149 7.13 2.99 0.33
CA ILE A 149 7.29 4.25 -0.40
C ILE A 149 7.26 4.00 -1.91
N HIS A 150 7.83 2.89 -2.38
CA HIS A 150 7.77 2.45 -3.78
C HIS A 150 6.33 2.20 -4.23
N GLU A 151 5.59 1.36 -3.51
CA GLU A 151 4.18 1.09 -3.80
C GLU A 151 3.33 2.36 -3.72
N PHE A 152 3.69 3.27 -2.82
CA PHE A 152 3.06 4.57 -2.76
C PHE A 152 3.42 5.47 -3.96
N GLY A 153 4.61 5.31 -4.54
CA GLY A 153 4.99 5.94 -5.80
C GLY A 153 4.02 5.59 -6.91
N HIS A 154 3.69 4.29 -7.07
CA HIS A 154 2.66 3.83 -8.01
C HIS A 154 1.32 4.50 -7.75
N LEU A 155 0.82 4.52 -6.52
CA LEU A 155 -0.44 5.21 -6.17
C LEU A 155 -0.40 6.71 -6.52
N ALA A 156 0.72 7.38 -6.20
CA ALA A 156 0.88 8.81 -6.46
C ALA A 156 0.95 9.14 -7.96
N THR A 157 1.38 8.21 -8.80
CA THR A 157 1.55 8.43 -10.25
C THR A 157 0.45 7.83 -11.11
N LEU A 158 -0.34 6.88 -10.58
CA LEU A 158 -1.36 6.14 -11.33
C LEU A 158 -2.80 6.40 -10.87
N HIS A 159 -3.03 7.10 -9.75
CA HIS A 159 -4.40 7.35 -9.30
C HIS A 159 -5.26 8.13 -10.32
N ALA A 160 -6.58 8.14 -10.12
CA ALA A 160 -7.55 8.79 -11.02
C ALA A 160 -7.33 10.30 -11.27
N GLY A 161 -6.46 10.97 -10.52
CA GLY A 161 -6.03 12.34 -10.77
C GLY A 161 -4.94 12.45 -11.84
N GLN A 162 -4.15 11.39 -12.04
CA GLN A 162 -3.01 11.29 -12.97
C GLN A 162 -3.38 10.55 -14.26
N ILE A 163 -4.21 9.52 -14.17
CA ILE A 163 -4.57 8.64 -15.29
C ILE A 163 -6.07 8.76 -15.58
N ASP A 164 -6.43 8.79 -16.86
CA ASP A 164 -7.79 8.64 -17.35
C ASP A 164 -8.01 7.19 -17.80
N ALA A 165 -8.66 6.40 -16.92
CA ALA A 165 -8.95 4.99 -17.16
C ALA A 165 -9.96 4.74 -18.28
N SER A 166 -10.71 5.77 -18.72
CA SER A 166 -11.71 5.62 -19.78
C SER A 166 -11.09 5.63 -21.19
N VAL A 167 -9.86 6.13 -21.32
CA VAL A 167 -9.15 6.26 -22.59
C VAL A 167 -8.39 4.97 -22.88
N ARG A 168 -8.62 4.37 -24.04
CA ARG A 168 -7.92 3.17 -24.51
C ARG A 168 -6.56 3.52 -25.11
N GLU A 169 -5.65 2.54 -25.14
CA GLU A 169 -4.27 2.72 -25.64
C GLU A 169 -4.21 3.35 -27.03
N ALA A 170 -5.04 2.87 -27.96
CA ALA A 170 -5.09 3.38 -29.34
C ALA A 170 -5.51 4.85 -29.45
N ASP A 171 -6.21 5.37 -28.45
CA ASP A 171 -6.72 6.75 -28.40
C ASP A 171 -5.82 7.66 -27.54
N CYS A 172 -4.83 7.09 -26.84
CA CYS A 172 -3.97 7.83 -25.91
C CYS A 172 -2.94 8.69 -26.65
N GLN A 173 -3.00 10.00 -26.42
CA GLN A 173 -2.10 10.98 -27.04
C GLN A 173 -0.83 11.26 -26.20
N SER A 174 -0.76 10.70 -25.00
CA SER A 174 0.36 10.82 -24.07
C SER A 174 0.95 9.42 -23.82
N TYR A 175 1.40 9.12 -22.60
CA TYR A 175 1.85 7.79 -22.24
C TYR A 175 0.71 6.93 -21.66
N PHE A 176 0.63 5.67 -22.09
CA PHE A 176 -0.32 4.66 -21.62
C PHE A 176 0.42 3.59 -20.80
N PRO A 177 0.37 3.63 -19.45
CA PRO A 177 1.03 2.62 -18.60
C PRO A 177 0.33 1.25 -18.55
N GLY A 178 -0.94 1.17 -18.95
CA GLY A 178 -1.77 -0.03 -18.85
C GLY A 178 -3.15 0.26 -18.24
N GLU A 179 -3.19 1.14 -17.25
CA GLU A 179 -4.40 1.49 -16.47
C GLU A 179 -5.26 2.59 -17.12
N GLY A 180 -4.82 3.14 -18.25
CA GLY A 180 -5.45 4.27 -18.93
C GLY A 180 -4.44 5.23 -19.52
N CYS A 181 -4.89 6.39 -19.98
CA CYS A 181 -4.01 7.39 -20.58
C CYS A 181 -3.56 8.43 -19.54
N SER A 182 -2.25 8.73 -19.49
CA SER A 182 -1.74 9.77 -18.60
C SER A 182 -2.27 11.16 -18.98
N LYS A 183 -2.76 11.91 -17.99
CA LYS A 183 -3.27 13.27 -18.22
C LYS A 183 -2.11 14.22 -18.52
N SER A 184 -2.38 15.31 -19.24
CA SER A 184 -1.35 16.28 -19.63
C SER A 184 -0.57 16.91 -18.46
N ASN A 185 -1.19 16.98 -17.28
CA ASN A 185 -0.58 17.48 -16.04
C ASN A 185 -0.11 16.36 -15.09
N ALA A 186 -0.14 15.10 -15.53
CA ALA A 186 0.35 13.99 -14.72
C ALA A 186 1.89 14.03 -14.60
N TYR A 187 2.45 13.45 -13.54
CA TYR A 187 3.90 13.25 -13.40
C TYR A 187 4.47 12.40 -14.53
N LEU A 188 3.70 11.39 -14.94
CA LEU A 188 4.14 10.36 -15.86
C LEU A 188 4.32 10.89 -17.29
N THR A 189 3.54 11.89 -17.70
CA THR A 189 3.62 12.47 -19.05
C THR A 189 4.99 13.11 -19.33
N PRO A 190 5.46 14.14 -18.58
CA PRO A 190 6.79 14.69 -18.80
C PRO A 190 7.90 13.69 -18.43
N PHE A 191 7.66 12.75 -17.51
CA PHE A 191 8.63 11.70 -17.19
C PHE A 191 8.92 10.80 -18.39
N TYR A 192 7.87 10.30 -19.05
CA TYR A 192 8.00 9.47 -20.24
C TYR A 192 8.57 10.25 -21.43
N ASP A 193 7.98 11.42 -21.72
CA ASP A 193 8.35 12.21 -22.89
C ASP A 193 9.82 12.65 -22.87
N LYS A 194 10.35 13.01 -21.69
CA LYS A 194 11.73 13.50 -21.57
C LYS A 194 12.77 12.38 -21.46
N TYR A 195 12.41 11.22 -20.89
CA TYR A 195 13.42 10.26 -20.42
C TYR A 195 13.27 8.82 -20.91
N TRP A 196 12.13 8.47 -21.52
CA TRP A 196 11.85 7.13 -22.03
C TRP A 196 11.57 7.09 -23.54
N LYS A 197 10.98 8.14 -24.09
CA LYS A 197 10.50 8.16 -25.49
C LYS A 197 11.58 7.83 -26.51
N ASP A 198 12.83 8.23 -26.27
CA ASP A 198 13.97 7.96 -27.15
C ASP A 198 14.47 6.50 -27.10
N ILE A 199 14.16 5.77 -26.03
CA ILE A 199 14.55 4.36 -25.82
C ILE A 199 13.37 3.37 -25.89
N ALA A 200 12.15 3.86 -26.05
CA ALA A 200 10.92 3.07 -26.01
C ALA A 200 10.86 1.98 -27.09
N THR A 201 11.28 2.29 -28.33
CA THR A 201 11.32 1.30 -29.42
C THR A 201 12.26 0.15 -29.09
N GLU A 202 13.47 0.44 -28.57
CA GLU A 202 14.43 -0.60 -28.19
C GLU A 202 13.90 -1.44 -27.03
N PHE A 203 13.34 -0.78 -26.01
CA PHE A 203 12.69 -1.44 -24.89
C PHE A 203 11.60 -2.42 -25.34
N GLY A 204 10.75 -2.01 -26.28
CA GLY A 204 9.68 -2.86 -26.84
C GLY A 204 10.18 -4.14 -27.54
N THR A 205 11.45 -4.23 -27.93
CA THR A 205 12.04 -5.43 -28.56
C THR A 205 12.63 -6.44 -27.58
N ILE A 206 12.68 -6.10 -26.28
CA ILE A 206 13.21 -6.96 -25.22
C ILE A 206 12.30 -8.17 -25.02
N GLY A 207 10.99 -7.95 -24.88
CA GLY A 207 10.03 -8.97 -24.49
C GLY A 207 10.36 -9.56 -23.11
N GLU A 208 10.22 -10.87 -22.95
CA GLU A 208 10.50 -11.60 -21.70
C GLU A 208 11.95 -12.15 -21.65
N ASP A 209 12.84 -11.72 -22.56
CA ASP A 209 14.21 -12.23 -22.65
C ASP A 209 15.12 -11.57 -21.59
N PRO A 210 15.59 -12.33 -20.57
CA PRO A 210 16.42 -11.79 -19.51
C PRO A 210 17.78 -11.29 -20.01
N THR A 211 18.33 -11.89 -21.06
CA THR A 211 19.62 -11.48 -21.63
C THR A 211 19.50 -10.12 -22.30
N LYS A 212 18.39 -9.88 -23.02
CA LYS A 212 18.10 -8.57 -23.60
C LYS A 212 17.81 -7.53 -22.54
N ALA A 213 17.10 -7.89 -21.47
CA ALA A 213 16.82 -6.98 -20.36
C ALA A 213 18.13 -6.55 -19.67
N ASP A 214 19.03 -7.49 -19.40
CA ASP A 214 20.36 -7.20 -18.84
C ASP A 214 21.19 -6.32 -19.80
N ALA A 215 21.18 -6.61 -21.10
CA ALA A 215 21.88 -5.80 -22.09
C ALA A 215 21.33 -4.36 -22.17
N PHE A 216 20.01 -4.19 -22.13
CA PHE A 216 19.35 -2.89 -22.13
C PHE A 216 19.73 -2.07 -20.89
N TYR A 217 19.65 -2.68 -19.70
CA TYR A 217 20.07 -2.02 -18.47
C TYR A 217 21.55 -1.63 -18.51
N ASN A 218 22.43 -2.53 -18.91
CA ASN A 218 23.87 -2.26 -18.98
C ASN A 218 24.18 -1.10 -19.94
N LYS A 219 23.46 -1.00 -21.07
CA LYS A 219 23.60 0.10 -22.04
C LYS A 219 23.09 1.44 -21.49
N TYR A 220 21.98 1.44 -20.76
CA TYR A 220 21.30 2.65 -20.28
C TYR A 220 21.44 2.87 -18.78
N GLN A 221 22.46 2.28 -18.14
CA GLN A 221 22.59 2.23 -16.68
C GLN A 221 22.46 3.60 -16.00
N SER A 222 23.07 4.65 -16.55
CA SER A 222 23.02 6.03 -16.00
C SER A 222 21.64 6.69 -16.09
N ARG A 223 20.65 6.03 -16.71
CA ARG A 223 19.26 6.50 -16.80
C ARG A 223 18.39 6.01 -15.65
N PHE A 224 18.82 4.99 -14.90
CA PHE A 224 17.98 4.32 -13.91
C PHE A 224 18.59 4.40 -12.52
N VAL A 225 17.76 4.63 -11.51
CA VAL A 225 18.21 4.70 -10.11
C VAL A 225 18.55 3.31 -9.54
N THR A 226 17.98 2.26 -10.13
CA THR A 226 18.24 0.84 -9.83
C THR A 226 18.13 0.00 -11.11
N GLN A 227 18.57 -1.26 -11.09
CA GLN A 227 18.27 -2.19 -12.21
C GLN A 227 16.77 -2.48 -12.32
N TYR A 228 16.05 -2.49 -11.20
CA TYR A 228 14.62 -2.73 -11.19
C TYR A 228 13.84 -1.62 -11.90
N ALA A 229 14.29 -0.37 -11.76
CA ALA A 229 13.73 0.77 -12.50
C ALA A 229 13.81 0.62 -14.03
N ALA A 230 14.70 -0.23 -14.57
CA ALA A 230 14.79 -0.45 -16.01
C ALA A 230 13.72 -1.43 -16.55
N THR A 231 12.91 -2.03 -15.68
CA THR A 231 11.94 -3.08 -16.07
C THR A 231 10.76 -2.53 -16.86
N ASN A 232 10.28 -1.32 -16.55
CA ASN A 232 9.31 -0.55 -17.34
C ASN A 232 9.19 0.90 -16.79
N PRO A 233 8.54 1.83 -17.51
CA PRO A 233 8.39 3.21 -17.05
C PRO A 233 7.60 3.40 -15.74
N GLY A 234 6.64 2.53 -15.43
CA GLY A 234 5.89 2.54 -14.17
C GLY A 234 6.78 2.21 -12.97
N GLU A 235 7.60 1.18 -13.08
CA GLU A 235 8.57 0.80 -12.05
C GLU A 235 9.68 1.84 -11.90
N ASP A 236 10.12 2.44 -13.00
CA ASP A 236 11.10 3.52 -12.97
C ASP A 236 10.60 4.72 -12.19
N ILE A 237 9.37 5.19 -12.47
CA ILE A 237 8.86 6.39 -11.79
C ILE A 237 8.61 6.13 -10.29
N ALA A 238 8.20 4.91 -9.90
CA ALA A 238 8.03 4.50 -8.50
C ALA A 238 9.37 4.42 -7.75
N GLU A 239 10.41 3.87 -8.38
CA GLU A 239 11.77 3.88 -7.84
C GLU A 239 12.32 5.31 -7.72
N VAL A 240 12.17 6.12 -8.77
CA VAL A 240 12.60 7.53 -8.76
C VAL A 240 11.86 8.31 -7.67
N PHE A 241 10.55 8.10 -7.49
CA PHE A 241 9.77 8.70 -6.41
C PHE A 241 10.34 8.30 -5.04
N THR A 242 10.67 7.03 -4.84
CA THR A 242 11.27 6.53 -3.60
C THR A 242 12.61 7.20 -3.31
N HIS A 243 13.46 7.33 -4.33
CA HIS A 243 14.71 8.07 -4.22
C HIS A 243 14.49 9.57 -3.95
N PHE A 244 13.51 10.20 -4.60
CA PHE A 244 13.12 11.59 -4.33
C PHE A 244 12.72 11.79 -2.87
N VAL A 245 11.92 10.87 -2.31
CA VAL A 245 11.47 10.93 -0.91
C VAL A 245 12.63 10.71 0.06
N LEU A 246 13.47 9.70 -0.15
CA LEU A 246 14.46 9.27 0.84
C LEU A 246 15.78 10.06 0.81
N ARG A 247 16.19 10.59 -0.34
CA ARG A 247 17.42 11.40 -0.45
C ARG A 247 17.30 12.71 0.33
N ASN A 248 18.42 13.19 0.89
CA ASN A 248 18.46 14.47 1.60
C ASN A 248 18.63 15.66 0.64
N ASP A 249 19.29 15.44 -0.48
CA ASP A 249 19.71 16.44 -1.47
C ASP A 249 18.96 16.28 -2.80
N GLN A 250 18.83 17.40 -3.50
CA GLN A 250 18.51 17.39 -4.94
C GLN A 250 19.69 16.79 -5.70
N SER A 251 19.43 16.13 -6.82
CA SER A 251 20.50 15.54 -7.61
C SER A 251 21.32 16.64 -8.29
N THR A 252 22.61 16.69 -8.02
CA THR A 252 23.57 17.61 -8.64
C THR A 252 24.41 16.84 -9.65
N GLY A 253 23.94 16.74 -10.90
CA GLY A 253 24.62 15.98 -11.96
C GLY A 253 23.86 15.99 -13.28
N ASN A 254 24.48 15.45 -14.33
CA ASN A 254 23.92 15.44 -15.68
C ASN A 254 23.29 14.09 -16.08
N GLU A 255 23.38 13.08 -15.22
CA GLU A 255 22.78 11.76 -15.43
C GLU A 255 21.24 11.85 -15.51
N ILE A 256 20.65 11.03 -16.37
CA ILE A 256 19.20 11.02 -16.57
C ILE A 256 18.49 10.53 -15.29
N ALA A 257 19.05 9.58 -14.55
CA ALA A 257 18.51 9.15 -13.26
C ALA A 257 18.34 10.33 -12.27
N GLY A 258 19.35 11.22 -12.20
CA GLY A 258 19.29 12.42 -11.38
C GLY A 258 18.26 13.44 -11.86
N LYS A 259 18.15 13.63 -13.18
CA LYS A 259 17.15 14.52 -13.78
C LYS A 259 15.72 14.03 -13.54
N LYS A 260 15.49 12.71 -13.58
CA LYS A 260 14.21 12.08 -13.21
C LYS A 260 13.83 12.37 -11.76
N ILE A 261 14.78 12.26 -10.82
CA ILE A 261 14.54 12.65 -9.40
C ILE A 261 14.18 14.13 -9.32
N ASN A 262 14.90 14.99 -10.04
CA ASN A 262 14.67 16.43 -10.01
C ASN A 262 13.33 16.84 -10.61
N LEU A 263 12.77 16.08 -11.56
CA LEU A 263 11.45 16.33 -12.14
C LEU A 263 10.36 16.48 -11.08
N PHE A 264 10.41 15.69 -9.99
CA PHE A 264 9.41 15.80 -8.93
C PHE A 264 9.42 17.18 -8.26
N TYR A 265 10.56 17.87 -8.16
CA TYR A 265 10.62 19.21 -7.56
C TYR A 265 9.86 20.30 -8.37
N ASP A 266 9.54 20.02 -9.62
CA ASP A 266 8.73 20.91 -10.48
C ASP A 266 7.25 20.95 -10.05
N PHE A 267 6.82 20.03 -9.17
CA PHE A 267 5.44 19.90 -8.69
C PHE A 267 5.33 20.26 -7.21
N ASP A 268 4.47 21.21 -6.86
CA ASP A 268 4.31 21.69 -5.48
C ASP A 268 3.69 20.63 -4.56
N GLU A 269 2.74 19.87 -5.08
CA GLU A 269 2.10 18.76 -4.40
C GLU A 269 3.10 17.65 -4.05
N SER A 270 4.06 17.35 -4.91
CA SER A 270 5.05 16.29 -4.66
C SER A 270 6.05 16.70 -3.56
N LYS A 271 6.45 17.97 -3.52
CA LYS A 271 7.33 18.52 -2.47
C LYS A 271 6.64 18.48 -1.11
N THR A 272 5.34 18.81 -1.09
CA THR A 272 4.49 18.70 0.10
C THR A 272 4.39 17.24 0.54
N LEU A 273 4.13 16.33 -0.41
CA LEU A 273 4.02 14.90 -0.18
C LEU A 273 5.31 14.31 0.40
N ARG A 274 6.46 14.59 -0.22
CA ARG A 274 7.79 14.23 0.29
C ARG A 274 7.99 14.67 1.73
N THR A 275 7.67 15.93 2.04
CA THR A 275 7.83 16.47 3.39
C THR A 275 6.98 15.70 4.41
N ARG A 276 5.77 15.27 4.02
CA ARG A 276 4.87 14.53 4.90
C ARG A 276 5.33 13.08 5.10
N ILE A 277 5.68 12.36 4.05
CA ILE A 277 6.19 10.97 4.16
C ILE A 277 7.45 10.94 5.03
N ARG A 278 8.38 11.89 4.83
CA ARG A 278 9.64 11.96 5.58
C ARG A 278 9.45 12.17 7.08
N LYS A 279 8.32 12.71 7.55
CA LYS A 279 8.01 12.77 8.99
C LYS A 279 7.79 11.37 9.59
N GLY A 280 7.40 10.41 8.76
CA GLY A 280 7.20 9.02 9.14
C GLY A 280 8.43 8.13 9.00
N VAL A 281 9.49 8.60 8.35
CA VAL A 281 10.71 7.82 8.15
C VAL A 281 11.54 7.83 9.44
N ASP A 282 11.60 6.70 10.13
CA ASP A 282 12.40 6.47 11.35
C ASP A 282 13.49 5.39 11.18
N PHE A 283 13.75 5.00 9.94
CA PHE A 283 14.75 4.01 9.58
C PHE A 283 15.87 4.66 8.77
N ASN A 284 17.08 4.13 8.93
CA ASN A 284 18.20 4.54 8.11
C ASN A 284 18.12 3.84 6.76
N TYR A 285 17.80 4.62 5.74
CA TYR A 285 18.10 4.24 4.37
C TYR A 285 19.51 4.71 4.05
N THR A 286 20.43 3.77 3.82
CA THR A 286 21.77 4.14 3.33
C THR A 286 21.59 4.88 2.02
N GLN A 287 21.87 6.19 2.01
CA GLN A 287 21.92 6.96 0.78
C GLN A 287 23.02 6.37 -0.08
N LEU A 288 22.63 5.59 -1.07
CA LEU A 288 23.57 5.05 -2.04
C LEU A 288 23.96 6.18 -2.98
N TYR A 289 24.97 6.93 -2.56
CA TYR A 289 25.70 7.86 -3.40
C TYR A 289 26.50 7.03 -4.43
N ASN A 290 26.37 7.39 -5.71
CA ASN A 290 26.86 6.71 -6.93
C ASN A 290 26.00 5.60 -7.56
N GLY A 291 24.67 5.57 -7.32
CA GLY A 291 23.73 4.90 -8.24
C GLY A 291 24.00 3.42 -8.54
N ARG A 292 24.68 2.71 -7.63
CA ARG A 292 25.09 1.32 -7.83
C ARG A 292 24.73 0.52 -6.61
N VAL A 293 23.52 -0.01 -6.64
CA VAL A 293 23.17 -1.18 -5.86
C VAL A 293 23.77 -2.39 -6.58
N THR A 294 24.85 -2.95 -6.05
CA THR A 294 25.11 -4.39 -6.17
C THR A 294 24.45 -5.10 -4.97
N ASN A 295 23.16 -4.89 -4.73
CA ASN A 295 22.45 -5.84 -3.90
C ASN A 295 22.20 -7.05 -4.79
N SER A 296 22.46 -8.23 -4.23
CA SER A 296 22.17 -9.52 -4.84
C SER A 296 20.67 -9.78 -5.05
N PHE A 297 19.85 -8.75 -5.14
CA PHE A 297 18.48 -8.84 -5.58
C PHE A 297 18.50 -9.07 -7.10
N ARG A 298 18.78 -10.32 -7.48
CA ARG A 298 18.10 -10.94 -8.61
C ARG A 298 16.60 -10.95 -8.28
N LYS A 299 15.96 -9.79 -8.24
CA LYS A 299 14.51 -9.71 -8.39
C LYS A 299 14.28 -10.33 -9.75
N ARG A 300 13.68 -11.53 -9.79
CA ARG A 300 13.20 -12.06 -11.05
C ARG A 300 12.36 -10.96 -11.66
N ILE A 301 12.65 -10.63 -12.90
CA ILE A 301 11.82 -9.79 -13.75
C ILE A 301 10.48 -10.52 -13.84
N CYS A 302 9.61 -10.30 -12.87
CA CYS A 302 8.21 -10.62 -12.95
C CYS A 302 7.58 -9.36 -13.53
N VAL A 303 7.62 -9.27 -14.86
CA VAL A 303 6.58 -8.53 -15.57
C VAL A 303 5.31 -9.34 -15.32
N ARG A 304 4.65 -9.14 -14.18
CA ARG A 304 3.20 -9.36 -14.19
C ARG A 304 2.69 -8.27 -15.12
N ARG A 305 2.09 -8.69 -16.23
CA ARG A 305 1.26 -7.77 -17.01
C ARG A 305 0.30 -7.12 -16.02
N HIS A 306 0.33 -5.79 -15.94
CA HIS A 306 -0.85 -5.06 -15.53
C HIS A 306 -1.96 -5.35 -16.55
#